data_AF-G8UP61-F1
#
_entry.id   AF-G8UP61-F1
#
_cell.length_a   1.000
_cell.length_b   1.000
_cell.length_c   1.000
_cell.angle_alpha   90.00
_cell.angle_beta   90.00
_cell.angle_gamma   90.00
#
_symmetry.space_group_name_H-M   'P 1'
#
loop_
_entity.id
_entity.type
_entity.pdbx_description
1 polymer ?
#
loop_
_entity_poly.entity_id
_entity_poly.type
_entity_poly.pdbx_seq_one_letter_code
_entity_poly.pdbx_strand_id
1 'polypeptide(L)'
;MKQLFLILCMSLIFNNFLMGQEKLMENISKDILDCLTEVGKDAVSTLNVCESKYLNCRFQKDKGSFDFSSKKVAFFKGNAGTIKSTKKDFFNKEKYFIEIKGFFPAGSVQLIIFNDDEVKQVGYDAVIVSSSKRLLSAKDVIKRLNGVNSNSKCNY
;
A
#
# COMPACT_ATOMS: atom_id res chain seq x y z
N MET A 1 25.64 -14.80 34.81
CA MET A 1 24.91 -15.54 33.74
C MET A 1 23.67 -14.81 33.21
N LYS A 2 22.85 -14.12 34.02
CA LYS A 2 21.63 -13.41 33.54
C LYS A 2 21.91 -12.24 32.57
N GLN A 3 22.98 -11.48 32.79
CA GLN A 3 23.39 -10.34 31.93
C GLN A 3 23.82 -10.78 30.51
N LEU A 4 24.51 -11.92 30.39
CA LEU A 4 24.95 -12.48 29.10
C LEU A 4 23.77 -12.97 28.24
N PHE A 5 22.72 -13.48 28.87
CA PHE A 5 21.51 -13.95 28.17
C PHE A 5 20.70 -12.79 27.57
N LEU A 6 20.63 -11.66 28.28
CA LEU A 6 19.97 -10.43 27.81
C LEU A 6 20.68 -9.83 26.59
N ILE A 7 22.02 -9.80 26.59
CA ILE A 7 22.81 -9.33 25.45
C ILE A 7 22.58 -10.23 24.22
N LEU A 8 22.55 -11.55 24.41
CA LEU A 8 22.30 -12.50 23.32
C LEU A 8 20.88 -12.34 22.72
N CYS A 9 19.87 -12.12 23.57
CA CYS A 9 18.50 -11.87 23.12
C CYS A 9 18.36 -10.56 22.35
N MET A 10 19.06 -9.49 22.74
CA MET A 10 19.02 -8.23 22.01
C MET A 10 19.67 -8.38 20.62
N SER A 11 20.80 -9.08 20.51
CA SER A 11 21.44 -9.37 19.21
C SER A 11 20.53 -10.16 18.26
N LEU A 12 19.73 -11.10 18.79
CA LEU A 12 18.77 -11.87 18.00
C LEU A 12 17.59 -11.00 17.54
N ILE A 13 17.15 -10.02 18.34
CA ILE A 13 16.08 -9.10 17.96
C ILE A 13 16.56 -8.12 16.87
N PHE A 14 17.80 -7.64 16.94
CA PHE A 14 18.38 -6.75 15.90
C PHE A 14 18.61 -7.46 14.56
N ASN A 15 19.05 -8.73 14.57
CA ASN A 15 19.24 -9.48 13.32
C ASN A 15 17.92 -9.74 12.58
N ASN A 16 16.82 -10.00 13.30
CA ASN A 16 15.51 -10.19 12.68
C ASN A 16 14.90 -8.87 12.15
N PHE A 17 15.27 -7.71 12.71
CA PHE A 17 14.79 -6.41 12.21
C PHE A 17 15.54 -5.91 10.97
N LEU A 18 16.73 -6.44 10.69
CA LEU A 18 17.56 -6.06 9.54
C LEU A 18 17.44 -7.01 8.33
N MET A 19 16.78 -8.18 8.49
CA MET A 19 16.35 -9.05 7.39
C MET A 19 15.10 -8.51 6.65
N GLY A 20 15.09 -7.21 6.35
CA GLY A 20 14.08 -6.58 5.47
C GLY A 20 14.66 -6.08 4.15
N GLN A 21 16.00 -6.08 4.03
CA GLN A 21 16.76 -5.62 2.86
C GLN A 21 17.49 -6.76 2.13
N GLU A 22 17.07 -8.01 2.31
CA GLU A 22 17.61 -9.11 1.52
C GLU A 22 17.15 -8.97 0.07
N LYS A 23 18.04 -8.43 -0.78
CA LYS A 23 18.18 -8.76 -2.21
C LYS A 23 16.86 -9.08 -2.95
N LEU A 24 15.93 -8.12 -3.01
CA LEU A 24 14.87 -8.14 -4.03
C LEU A 24 15.36 -7.59 -5.38
N MET A 25 16.65 -7.26 -5.46
CA MET A 25 17.33 -6.68 -6.61
C MET A 25 17.40 -7.63 -7.82
N GLU A 26 17.07 -8.92 -7.65
CA GLU A 26 17.26 -9.92 -8.71
C GLU A 26 16.03 -10.21 -9.57
N ASN A 27 14.82 -9.67 -9.29
CA ASN A 27 13.64 -10.00 -10.11
C ASN A 27 12.49 -8.97 -10.09
N ILE A 28 12.76 -7.67 -10.21
CA ILE A 28 11.71 -6.81 -10.80
C ILE A 28 11.66 -7.21 -12.28
N SER A 29 10.67 -8.04 -12.63
CA SER A 29 10.49 -8.48 -14.01
C SER A 29 10.48 -7.27 -14.95
N LYS A 30 11.15 -7.40 -16.10
CA LYS A 30 11.12 -6.39 -17.18
C LYS A 30 9.68 -5.95 -17.48
N ASP A 31 8.76 -6.90 -17.37
CA ASP A 31 7.33 -6.73 -17.59
C ASP A 31 6.63 -5.80 -16.57
N ILE A 32 7.18 -5.64 -15.36
CA ILE A 32 6.76 -4.64 -14.37
C ILE A 32 7.42 -3.30 -14.65
N LEU A 33 8.69 -3.31 -15.05
CA LEU A 33 9.44 -2.09 -15.41
C LEU A 33 8.78 -1.36 -16.60
N ASP A 34 8.38 -2.11 -17.63
CA ASP A 34 7.67 -1.58 -18.79
C ASP A 34 6.34 -0.92 -18.37
N CYS A 35 5.63 -1.54 -17.42
CA CYS A 35 4.38 -1.02 -16.87
C CYS A 35 4.54 0.26 -16.04
N LEU A 36 5.72 0.58 -15.49
CA LEU A 36 5.93 1.81 -14.70
C LEU A 36 5.66 3.08 -15.51
N THR A 37 5.84 3.04 -16.82
CA THR A 37 5.53 4.17 -17.69
C THR A 37 4.03 4.48 -17.72
N GLU A 38 3.15 3.52 -17.43
CA GLU A 38 1.69 3.64 -17.55
C GLU A 38 0.96 3.83 -16.22
N VAL A 39 1.65 3.71 -15.07
CA VAL A 39 1.00 3.83 -13.76
C VAL A 39 0.73 5.29 -13.36
N GLY A 40 -0.45 5.54 -12.78
CA GLY A 40 -0.82 6.85 -12.23
C GLY A 40 -1.01 7.96 -13.27
N LYS A 41 -1.17 7.62 -14.55
CA LYS A 41 -1.38 8.58 -15.65
C LYS A 41 -2.80 9.13 -15.68
N ASP A 42 -3.78 8.26 -15.48
CA ASP A 42 -5.19 8.61 -15.58
C ASP A 42 -5.81 8.95 -14.21
N ALA A 43 -6.95 9.64 -14.24
CA ALA A 43 -7.74 9.99 -13.07
C ALA A 43 -8.90 9.01 -12.80
N VAL A 44 -8.96 7.88 -13.52
CA VAL A 44 -10.01 6.88 -13.38
C VAL A 44 -9.82 6.14 -12.05
N SER A 45 -10.93 5.94 -11.34
CA SER A 45 -10.93 5.30 -10.01
C SER A 45 -10.63 3.80 -10.04
N THR A 46 -10.84 3.18 -11.20
CA THR A 46 -10.51 1.78 -11.46
C THR A 46 -9.06 1.68 -11.90
N LEU A 47 -8.36 0.65 -11.45
CA LEU A 47 -6.98 0.38 -11.86
C LEU A 47 -6.91 -0.01 -13.33
N ASN A 48 -5.91 0.52 -14.03
CA ASN A 48 -5.56 0.07 -15.36
C ASN A 48 -4.70 -1.22 -15.30
N VAL A 49 -4.48 -1.87 -16.45
CA VAL A 49 -3.77 -3.15 -16.54
C VAL A 49 -2.37 -3.07 -15.91
N CYS A 50 -1.62 -2.00 -16.18
CA CYS A 50 -0.27 -1.81 -15.66
C CYS A 50 -0.27 -1.59 -14.14
N GLU A 51 -1.23 -0.81 -13.64
CA GLU A 51 -1.42 -0.57 -12.21
C GLU A 51 -1.80 -1.84 -11.46
N SER A 52 -2.77 -2.61 -11.99
CA SER A 52 -3.19 -3.89 -11.40
C SER A 52 -2.02 -4.88 -11.33
N LYS A 53 -1.26 -5.00 -12.41
CA LYS A 53 -0.10 -5.88 -12.50
C LYS A 53 1.00 -5.47 -11.53
N TYR A 54 1.31 -4.18 -11.44
CA TYR A 54 2.25 -3.64 -10.48
C TYR A 54 1.82 -3.98 -9.05
N LEU A 55 0.57 -3.71 -8.68
CA LEU A 55 0.06 -3.94 -7.32
C LEU A 55 0.00 -5.42 -6.97
N ASN A 56 -0.33 -6.30 -7.93
CA ASN A 56 -0.27 -7.75 -7.74
C ASN A 56 1.16 -8.23 -7.43
N CYS A 57 2.18 -7.64 -8.07
CA CYS A 57 3.58 -7.93 -7.75
C CYS A 57 3.97 -7.33 -6.39
N ARG A 58 3.66 -6.05 -6.15
CA ARG A 58 4.04 -5.30 -4.95
C ARG A 58 3.48 -5.91 -3.67
N PHE A 59 2.28 -6.48 -3.71
CA PHE A 59 1.58 -7.09 -2.58
C PHE A 59 1.46 -8.61 -2.71
N GLN A 60 2.32 -9.27 -3.50
CA GLN A 60 2.25 -10.72 -3.72
C GLN A 60 2.19 -11.52 -2.41
N LYS A 61 2.89 -11.07 -1.36
CA LYS A 61 2.92 -11.70 -0.04
C LYS A 61 1.68 -11.41 0.81
N ASP A 62 1.01 -10.27 0.59
CA ASP A 62 -0.04 -9.75 1.47
C ASP A 62 -1.46 -9.95 0.89
N LYS A 63 -1.59 -10.07 -0.44
CA LYS A 63 -2.88 -10.07 -1.13
C LYS A 63 -3.63 -11.40 -1.08
N GLY A 64 -2.94 -12.50 -0.77
CA GLY A 64 -3.51 -13.85 -0.89
C GLY A 64 -4.05 -14.12 -2.30
N SER A 65 -5.32 -14.54 -2.39
CA SER A 65 -6.04 -14.80 -3.65
C SER A 65 -6.61 -13.54 -4.31
N PHE A 66 -6.55 -12.37 -3.66
CA PHE A 66 -7.07 -11.14 -4.23
C PHE A 66 -6.30 -10.74 -5.49
N ASP A 67 -7.03 -10.36 -6.53
CA ASP A 67 -6.50 -9.85 -7.79
C ASP A 67 -6.93 -8.39 -7.99
N PHE A 68 -5.96 -7.52 -8.24
CA PHE A 68 -6.17 -6.09 -8.51
C PHE A 68 -6.75 -5.80 -9.91
N SER A 69 -6.88 -6.79 -10.79
CA SER A 69 -7.44 -6.61 -12.14
C SER A 69 -8.83 -5.96 -12.10
N SER A 70 -8.95 -4.79 -12.74
CA SER A 70 -10.20 -4.01 -12.82
C SER A 70 -10.83 -3.62 -11.48
N LYS A 71 -10.02 -3.56 -10.41
CA LYS A 71 -10.47 -3.19 -9.07
C LYS A 71 -10.40 -1.68 -8.83
N LYS A 72 -11.28 -1.18 -7.95
CA LYS A 72 -11.24 0.19 -7.43
C LYS A 72 -10.48 0.22 -6.12
N VAL A 73 -9.43 1.03 -6.05
CA VAL A 73 -8.57 1.11 -4.87
C VAL A 73 -8.49 2.55 -4.37
N ALA A 74 -8.74 2.74 -3.08
CA ALA A 74 -8.53 4.03 -2.43
C ALA A 74 -7.09 4.12 -1.87
N PHE A 75 -6.53 5.33 -1.86
CA PHE A 75 -5.18 5.57 -1.39
C PHE A 75 -5.18 6.52 -0.20
N PHE A 76 -4.45 6.16 0.85
CA PHE A 76 -4.19 7.01 2.01
C PHE A 76 -2.69 7.12 2.28
N LYS A 77 -2.31 8.17 2.99
CA LYS A 77 -0.92 8.46 3.37
C LYS A 77 -0.80 9.11 4.75
N GLY A 78 0.45 9.31 5.17
CA GLY A 78 0.84 10.08 6.35
C GLY A 78 0.97 9.24 7.61
N ASN A 79 1.58 9.82 8.65
CA ASN A 79 1.98 9.10 9.86
C ASN A 79 0.83 8.33 10.56
N ALA A 80 -0.40 8.83 10.48
CA ALA A 80 -1.58 8.17 11.04
C ALA A 80 -2.39 7.36 10.00
N GLY A 81 -1.98 7.36 8.73
CA GLY A 81 -2.68 6.69 7.64
C GLY A 81 -4.04 7.32 7.27
N THR A 82 -4.29 8.57 7.68
CA THR A 82 -5.61 9.20 7.58
C THR A 82 -5.73 10.23 6.45
N ILE A 83 -4.61 10.60 5.81
CA ILE A 83 -4.62 11.64 4.78
C ILE A 83 -4.97 10.99 3.45
N LYS A 84 -6.07 11.40 2.81
CA LYS A 84 -6.43 10.89 1.48
C LYS A 84 -5.33 11.24 0.47
N SER A 85 -4.99 10.28 -0.36
CA SER A 85 -4.00 10.42 -1.43
C SER A 85 -4.66 10.09 -2.76
N THR A 86 -4.02 10.51 -3.84
CA THR A 86 -4.44 10.11 -5.19
C THR A 86 -3.67 8.88 -5.65
N LYS A 87 -4.24 8.20 -6.65
CA LYS A 87 -3.56 7.12 -7.40
C LYS A 87 -2.22 7.61 -7.97
N LYS A 88 -2.23 8.78 -8.59
CA LYS A 88 -1.04 9.46 -9.13
C LYS A 88 0.03 9.73 -8.06
N ASP A 89 -0.35 10.24 -6.90
CA ASP A 89 0.59 10.51 -5.80
C ASP A 89 1.30 9.23 -5.34
N PHE A 90 0.53 8.15 -5.18
CA PHE A 90 1.07 6.85 -4.78
C PHE A 90 2.08 6.34 -5.81
N PHE A 91 1.68 6.23 -7.08
CA PHE A 91 2.54 5.69 -8.12
C PHE A 91 3.75 6.57 -8.46
N ASN A 92 3.65 7.91 -8.33
CA ASN A 92 4.81 8.78 -8.50
C ASN A 92 5.88 8.51 -7.43
N LYS A 93 5.46 8.21 -6.20
CA LYS A 93 6.38 7.81 -5.14
C LYS A 93 7.00 6.45 -5.46
N GLU A 94 6.20 5.46 -5.86
CA GLU A 94 6.71 4.14 -6.25
C GLU A 94 7.75 4.23 -7.38
N LYS A 95 7.46 4.98 -8.46
CA LYS A 95 8.38 5.22 -9.58
C LYS A 95 9.70 5.84 -9.13
N TYR A 96 9.64 6.88 -8.30
CA TYR A 96 10.85 7.53 -7.80
C TYR A 96 11.79 6.54 -7.10
N PHE A 97 11.28 5.62 -6.28
CA PHE A 97 12.14 4.63 -5.62
C PHE A 97 12.67 3.58 -6.60
N ILE A 98 11.85 3.11 -7.53
CA ILE A 98 12.30 2.07 -8.45
C ILE A 98 13.30 2.62 -9.48
N GLU A 99 13.00 3.75 -10.11
CA GLU A 99 13.83 4.34 -11.16
C GLU A 99 15.13 4.94 -10.59
N ILE A 100 15.06 5.63 -9.44
CA ILE A 100 16.22 6.35 -8.89
C ILE A 100 17.00 5.49 -7.89
N LYS A 101 16.32 4.64 -7.12
CA LYS A 101 16.95 3.85 -6.05
C LYS A 101 17.10 2.37 -6.41
N GLY A 102 16.43 1.88 -7.45
CA GLY A 102 16.53 0.48 -7.89
C GLY A 102 15.79 -0.50 -6.99
N PHE A 103 14.89 -0.04 -6.11
CA PHE A 103 14.15 -0.91 -5.19
C PHE A 103 12.74 -0.38 -4.88
N PHE A 104 11.84 -1.27 -4.46
CA PHE A 104 10.51 -0.88 -3.98
C PHE A 104 10.60 -0.07 -2.68
N PRO A 105 9.74 0.95 -2.48
CA PRO A 105 9.73 1.73 -1.24
C PRO A 105 9.65 0.83 0.01
N ALA A 106 10.67 0.93 0.87
CA ALA A 106 10.76 0.22 2.15
C ALA A 106 9.89 0.83 3.26
N GLY A 107 9.10 1.86 2.94
CA GLY A 107 8.18 2.47 3.89
C GLY A 107 7.04 1.52 4.26
N SER A 108 6.41 1.75 5.41
CA SER A 108 5.21 1.01 5.80
C SER A 108 4.10 1.23 4.77
N VAL A 109 3.66 0.14 4.16
CA VAL A 109 2.51 0.12 3.27
C VAL A 109 1.59 -1.01 3.73
N GLN A 110 0.33 -0.68 3.96
CA GLN A 110 -0.69 -1.62 4.38
C GLN A 110 -1.71 -1.78 3.27
N LEU A 111 -2.04 -3.02 2.94
CA LEU A 111 -3.17 -3.39 2.10
C LEU A 111 -4.35 -3.82 2.98
N ILE A 112 -5.53 -3.26 2.74
CA ILE A 112 -6.78 -3.65 3.37
C ILE A 112 -7.74 -4.02 2.25
N ILE A 113 -8.17 -5.28 2.21
CA ILE A 113 -9.12 -5.81 1.21
C ILE A 113 -10.49 -5.86 1.87
N PHE A 114 -11.51 -5.37 1.17
CA PHE A 114 -12.88 -5.38 1.65
C PHE A 114 -13.65 -6.61 1.19
N ASN A 115 -14.61 -7.05 2.00
CA ASN A 115 -15.59 -8.06 1.59
C ASN A 115 -16.74 -7.43 0.78
N ASP A 116 -17.58 -8.26 0.16
CA ASP A 116 -18.65 -7.79 -0.74
C ASP A 116 -19.60 -6.76 -0.12
N ASP A 117 -19.91 -6.87 1.18
CA ASP A 117 -20.81 -5.94 1.86
C ASP A 117 -20.13 -4.61 2.15
N GLU A 118 -18.85 -4.64 2.54
CA GLU A 118 -18.01 -3.45 2.69
C GLU A 118 -17.82 -2.74 1.33
N VAL A 119 -17.62 -3.50 0.23
CA VAL A 119 -17.52 -2.94 -1.12
C VAL A 119 -18.79 -2.20 -1.51
N LYS A 120 -19.97 -2.78 -1.28
CA LYS A 120 -21.25 -2.11 -1.52
C LYS A 120 -21.39 -0.82 -0.70
N GLN A 121 -20.83 -0.80 0.51
CA GLN A 121 -20.91 0.35 1.40
C GLN A 121 -20.01 1.51 0.96
N VAL A 122 -18.74 1.24 0.57
CA VAL A 122 -17.76 2.30 0.31
C VAL A 122 -17.42 2.51 -1.16
N GLY A 123 -17.77 1.56 -2.04
CA GLY A 123 -17.53 1.63 -3.48
C GLY A 123 -16.09 1.35 -3.92
N TYR A 124 -15.25 0.82 -3.03
CA TYR A 124 -13.87 0.40 -3.29
C TYR A 124 -13.70 -1.06 -2.93
N ASP A 125 -12.87 -1.79 -3.67
CA ASP A 125 -12.52 -3.19 -3.41
C ASP A 125 -11.40 -3.32 -2.37
N ALA A 126 -10.50 -2.34 -2.32
CA ALA A 126 -9.37 -2.32 -1.41
C ALA A 126 -8.89 -0.91 -1.09
N VAL A 127 -8.05 -0.81 -0.06
CA VAL A 127 -7.38 0.42 0.35
C VAL A 127 -5.89 0.17 0.56
N ILE A 128 -5.08 1.07 0.03
CA ILE A 128 -3.64 1.10 0.26
C ILE A 128 -3.31 2.30 1.14
N VAL A 129 -2.69 2.03 2.29
CA VAL A 129 -2.28 3.04 3.26
C VAL A 129 -0.76 3.09 3.29
N SER A 130 -0.18 4.21 2.85
CA SER A 130 1.27 4.38 2.76
C SER A 130 1.83 5.28 3.87
N SER A 131 3.07 5.05 4.27
CA SER A 131 3.80 5.90 5.23
C SER A 131 3.11 6.06 6.60
N SER A 132 2.31 5.07 6.99
CA SER A 132 1.60 5.05 8.28
C SER A 132 2.42 4.33 9.35
N LYS A 133 2.54 4.92 10.54
CA LYS A 133 3.12 4.25 11.72
C LYS A 133 2.08 3.43 12.48
N ARG A 134 0.81 3.50 12.06
CA ARG A 134 -0.33 2.77 12.65
C ARG A 134 -0.83 1.73 11.68
N LEU A 135 -1.14 0.54 12.18
CA LEU A 135 -1.93 -0.45 11.47
C LEU A 135 -3.40 -0.08 11.61
N LEU A 136 -4.09 0.17 10.50
CA LEU A 136 -5.50 0.56 10.50
C LEU A 136 -6.40 -0.67 10.33
N SER A 137 -7.54 -0.70 11.02
CA SER A 137 -8.56 -1.71 10.77
C SER A 137 -9.46 -1.33 9.59
N ALA A 138 -10.10 -2.31 8.95
CA ALA A 138 -11.10 -2.06 7.91
C ALA A 138 -12.21 -1.10 8.41
N LYS A 139 -12.69 -1.30 9.64
CA LYS A 139 -13.70 -0.44 10.28
C LYS A 139 -13.24 1.02 10.37
N ASP A 140 -11.98 1.27 10.74
CA ASP A 140 -11.45 2.63 10.84
C ASP A 140 -11.36 3.31 9.46
N VAL A 141 -11.04 2.54 8.42
CA VAL A 141 -10.95 3.06 7.05
C VAL A 141 -12.34 3.31 6.47
N ILE A 142 -13.29 2.40 6.67
CA ILE A 142 -14.69 2.56 6.23
C ILE A 142 -15.32 3.80 6.83
N LYS A 143 -15.15 4.04 8.15
CA LYS A 143 -15.62 5.27 8.82
C LYS A 143 -15.09 6.53 8.14
N ARG A 144 -13.83 6.52 7.69
CA ARG A 144 -13.21 7.66 7.01
C ARG A 144 -13.71 7.84 5.59
N LEU A 145 -13.86 6.75 4.84
CA LEU A 145 -14.42 6.79 3.49
C LEU A 145 -15.85 7.35 3.51
N ASN A 146 -16.67 6.95 4.50
CA ASN A 146 -18.04 7.42 4.64
C ASN A 146 -18.14 8.83 5.25
N GLY A 147 -17.29 9.18 6.22
CA GLY A 147 -17.29 10.51 6.85
C GLY A 147 -16.89 11.66 5.91
N VAL A 148 -16.28 11.35 4.76
CA VAL A 148 -16.03 12.32 3.68
C VAL A 148 -17.31 12.64 2.90
N ASN A 149 -18.32 11.76 2.89
CA ASN A 149 -19.59 11.99 2.18
C ASN A 149 -20.60 12.87 2.96
N SER A 150 -20.32 13.20 4.23
CA SER A 150 -21.23 14.00 5.08
C SER A 150 -20.97 15.51 5.08
N ASN A 151 -19.96 16.03 4.37
CA ASN A 151 -19.65 17.47 4.32
C ASN A 151 -20.11 18.19 3.03
N SER A 152 -20.97 17.58 2.21
CA SER A 152 -21.63 18.27 1.07
C SER A 152 -23.09 18.59 1.37
N LYS A 153 -23.41 19.10 2.57
CA LYS A 153 -24.63 19.89 2.77
C LYS A 153 -24.25 21.35 2.56
N CYS A 154 -24.43 21.81 1.32
CA CYS A 154 -24.47 23.22 0.98
C CYS A 154 -25.56 23.88 1.84
N ASN A 155 -25.16 24.86 2.66
CA ASN A 155 -26.10 25.74 3.33
C ASN A 155 -26.63 26.71 2.27
N TYR A 156 -27.95 26.70 2.05
CA TYR A 156 -28.68 27.81 1.46
C TYR A 156 -29.14 28.75 2.58
#